data_AF-A0A1L5KN83-F1
#
_entry.id   AF-A0A1L5KN83-F1
#
_cell.length_a   1.000
_cell.length_b   1.000
_cell.length_c   1.000
_cell.angle_alpha   90.00
_cell.angle_beta   90.00
_cell.angle_gamma   90.00
#
_symmetry.space_group_name_H-M   'P 1'
#
loop_
_entity.id
_entity.type
_entity.pdbx_description
1 polymer ?
#
loop_
_entity_poly.entity_id
_entity_poly.type
_entity_poly.pdbx_seq_one_letter_code
_entity_poly.pdbx_strand_id
1 'polypeptide(L)'
;MLDANKLQQAVDQAYTQFHSLNGGQNADYIPFLANVPGQLAAVAIVTCDGNIYRAGDSDYRFALESISKVCTLALALEDVGPQAVQDKIGADPTGLPFNSVIALELHGGKPLSPLVNAGAIATTSLINAENVEQRWQRILHIQQQLAGEQVALS
;
A
#
# COMPACT_ATOMS: atom_id res chain seq x y z
N MET A 1 26.22 -10.99 -5.53
CA MET A 1 25.13 -11.94 -5.76
C MET A 1 24.58 -12.33 -4.40
N LEU A 2 23.27 -12.19 -4.18
CA LEU A 2 22.63 -12.61 -2.94
C LEU A 2 22.65 -14.14 -2.83
N ASP A 3 22.77 -14.66 -1.61
CA ASP A 3 22.79 -16.10 -1.35
C ASP A 3 21.35 -16.64 -1.30
N ALA A 4 20.94 -17.32 -2.38
CA ALA A 4 19.58 -17.83 -2.53
C ALA A 4 19.13 -18.74 -1.38
N ASN A 5 20.04 -19.54 -0.82
CA ASN A 5 19.72 -20.43 0.29
C ASN A 5 19.42 -19.63 1.56
N LYS A 6 20.18 -18.56 1.82
CA LYS A 6 19.92 -17.68 2.97
C LYS A 6 18.60 -16.95 2.84
N LEU A 7 18.23 -16.50 1.64
CA LEU A 7 16.96 -15.81 1.42
C LEU A 7 15.77 -16.75 1.60
N GLN A 8 15.82 -17.96 1.05
CA GLN A 8 14.76 -18.95 1.26
C GLN A 8 14.69 -19.36 2.74
N GLN A 9 15.83 -19.60 3.41
CA GLN A 9 15.85 -19.90 4.84
C GLN A 9 15.24 -18.80 5.69
N ALA A 10 15.48 -17.53 5.37
CA ALA A 10 14.90 -16.41 6.09
C ALA A 10 13.37 -16.36 5.95
N VAL A 11 12.86 -16.57 4.74
CA VAL A 11 11.42 -16.65 4.44
C VAL A 11 10.78 -17.83 5.19
N ASP A 12 11.38 -19.01 5.11
CA ASP A 12 10.89 -20.22 5.77
C ASP A 12 10.90 -20.07 7.30
N GLN A 13 11.99 -19.54 7.87
CA GLN A 13 12.11 -19.34 9.31
C GLN A 13 11.07 -18.35 9.84
N ALA A 14 10.88 -17.21 9.16
CA ALA A 14 9.87 -16.23 9.54
C ALA A 14 8.47 -16.84 9.45
N TYR A 15 8.17 -17.58 8.38
CA TYR A 15 6.89 -18.27 8.24
C TYR A 15 6.68 -19.27 9.38
N THR A 16 7.57 -20.27 9.54
CA THR A 16 7.47 -21.30 10.59
C THR A 16 7.31 -20.70 11.99
N GLN A 17 7.99 -19.60 12.27
CA GLN A 17 7.94 -18.97 13.60
C GLN A 17 6.61 -18.25 13.87
N PHE A 18 5.97 -17.66 12.87
CA PHE A 18 4.88 -16.70 13.09
C PHE A 18 3.55 -17.01 12.40
N HIS A 19 3.49 -17.94 11.43
CA HIS A 19 2.30 -18.14 10.59
C HIS A 19 1.04 -18.58 11.36
N SER A 20 1.19 -19.16 12.55
CA SER A 20 0.09 -19.63 13.40
C SER A 20 -0.03 -18.85 14.72
N LEU A 21 0.63 -17.70 14.82
CA LEU A 21 0.57 -16.86 16.01
C LEU A 21 -0.86 -16.33 16.20
N ASN A 22 -1.44 -16.59 17.37
CA ASN A 22 -2.78 -16.12 17.72
C ASN A 22 -2.76 -14.65 18.16
N GLY A 23 -3.82 -13.91 17.86
CA GLY A 23 -4.02 -12.52 18.28
C GLY A 23 -4.52 -11.62 17.16
N GLY A 24 -5.01 -10.43 17.52
CA GLY A 24 -5.63 -9.51 16.56
C GLY A 24 -7.03 -9.95 16.12
N GLN A 25 -7.60 -9.21 15.18
CA GLN A 25 -8.93 -9.43 14.59
C GLN A 25 -8.91 -8.98 13.14
N ASN A 26 -9.68 -9.66 12.28
CA ASN A 26 -9.95 -9.14 10.95
C ASN A 26 -10.63 -7.78 11.04
N ALA A 27 -10.38 -6.92 10.06
CA ALA A 27 -11.25 -5.78 9.83
C ALA A 27 -12.66 -6.26 9.48
N ASP A 28 -13.67 -5.75 10.18
CA ASP A 28 -15.04 -6.26 10.12
C ASP A 28 -16.07 -5.22 9.66
N TYR A 29 -15.62 -4.01 9.32
CA TYR A 29 -16.49 -2.91 8.87
C TYR A 29 -17.14 -3.17 7.50
N ILE A 30 -16.63 -4.14 6.72
CA ILE A 30 -17.28 -4.66 5.50
C ILE A 30 -17.23 -6.20 5.46
N PRO A 31 -18.28 -6.88 4.94
CA PRO A 31 -18.35 -8.34 4.93
C PRO A 31 -17.20 -9.03 4.19
N PHE A 32 -16.66 -8.40 3.14
CA PHE A 32 -15.54 -8.98 2.38
C PHE A 32 -14.33 -9.24 3.26
N LEU A 33 -13.92 -8.26 4.08
CA LEU A 33 -12.77 -8.37 4.98
C LEU A 33 -13.08 -9.27 6.20
N ALA A 34 -14.31 -9.18 6.73
CA ALA A 34 -14.75 -9.98 7.87
C ALA A 34 -14.68 -11.49 7.58
N ASN A 35 -14.92 -11.88 6.33
CA ASN A 35 -15.02 -13.27 5.91
C ASN A 35 -13.70 -13.86 5.36
N VAL A 36 -12.60 -13.08 5.32
CA VAL A 36 -11.29 -13.62 4.95
C VAL A 36 -10.86 -14.66 5.99
N PRO A 37 -10.46 -15.89 5.61
CA PRO A 37 -10.01 -16.89 6.58
C PRO A 37 -8.81 -16.38 7.40
N GLY A 38 -9.00 -16.22 8.71
CA GLY A 38 -8.02 -15.57 9.59
C GLY A 38 -6.71 -16.35 9.81
N GLN A 39 -6.65 -17.61 9.38
CA GLN A 39 -5.44 -18.43 9.43
C GLN A 39 -4.52 -18.26 8.20
N LEU A 40 -4.94 -17.51 7.17
CA LEU A 40 -4.11 -17.26 6.01
C LEU A 40 -2.87 -16.47 6.40
N ALA A 41 -1.71 -16.94 5.96
CA ALA A 41 -0.45 -16.26 6.21
C ALA A 41 0.53 -16.51 5.06
N ALA A 42 1.27 -15.48 4.68
CA ALA A 42 2.32 -15.59 3.69
C ALA A 42 3.42 -14.57 3.94
N VAL A 43 4.62 -14.89 3.47
CA VAL A 43 5.76 -13.97 3.43
C VAL A 43 6.54 -14.22 2.15
N ALA A 44 7.03 -13.14 1.53
CA ALA A 44 7.78 -13.22 0.29
C ALA A 44 8.89 -12.17 0.23
N ILE A 45 9.91 -12.48 -0.56
CA ILE A 45 10.98 -11.58 -0.98
C ILE A 45 11.00 -11.58 -2.50
N VAL A 46 11.03 -10.38 -3.09
CA VAL A 46 11.38 -10.16 -4.50
C VAL A 46 12.63 -9.30 -4.52
N THR A 47 13.71 -9.82 -5.11
CA THR A 47 14.99 -9.10 -5.20
C THR A 47 15.01 -8.17 -6.41
N CYS A 48 15.95 -7.22 -6.45
CA CYS A 48 16.15 -6.34 -7.62
C CYS A 48 16.51 -7.12 -8.90
N ASP A 49 17.04 -8.34 -8.76
CA ASP A 49 17.39 -9.22 -9.89
C ASP A 49 16.19 -10.07 -10.35
N GLY A 50 15.01 -9.90 -9.74
CA GLY A 50 13.79 -10.62 -10.08
C GLY A 50 13.65 -12.01 -9.46
N ASN A 51 14.58 -12.44 -8.61
CA ASN A 51 14.44 -13.70 -7.86
C ASN A 51 13.35 -13.58 -6.80
N ILE A 52 12.50 -14.60 -6.68
CA ILE A 52 11.34 -14.67 -5.79
C ILE A 52 11.52 -15.82 -4.80
N TYR A 53 11.32 -15.52 -3.51
CA TYR A 53 11.33 -16.49 -2.40
C TYR A 53 10.05 -16.31 -1.61
N ARG A 54 9.35 -17.39 -1.28
CA ARG A 54 8.01 -17.30 -0.64
C ARG A 54 7.71 -18.51 0.23
N ALA A 55 6.84 -18.32 1.22
CA ALA A 55 6.28 -19.35 2.08
C ALA A 55 4.82 -19.03 2.42
N GLY A 56 4.00 -20.07 2.65
CA GLY A 56 2.59 -19.96 2.99
C GLY A 56 1.67 -19.72 1.79
N ASP A 57 0.54 -19.04 2.04
CA ASP A 57 -0.54 -18.77 1.10
C ASP A 57 -0.19 -17.62 0.12
N SER A 58 1.04 -17.59 -0.40
CA SER A 58 1.60 -16.44 -1.13
C SER A 58 0.92 -16.12 -2.46
N ASP A 59 0.09 -17.02 -2.98
CA ASP A 59 -0.70 -16.82 -4.20
C ASP A 59 -2.15 -16.37 -3.90
N TYR A 60 -2.54 -16.27 -2.62
CA TYR A 60 -3.84 -15.77 -2.21
C TYR A 60 -3.97 -14.26 -2.48
N ARG A 61 -5.06 -13.86 -3.13
CA ARG A 61 -5.34 -12.45 -3.45
C ARG A 61 -6.14 -11.80 -2.34
N PHE A 62 -5.65 -10.71 -1.79
CA PHE A 62 -6.32 -9.91 -0.76
C PHE A 62 -6.44 -8.44 -1.20
N ALA A 63 -7.29 -7.67 -0.53
CA ALA A 63 -7.52 -6.26 -0.85
C ALA A 63 -6.27 -5.40 -0.55
N LEU A 64 -5.84 -4.58 -1.51
CA LEU A 64 -4.66 -3.72 -1.37
C LEU A 64 -4.85 -2.63 -0.30
N GLU A 65 -6.07 -2.11 -0.15
CA GLU A 65 -6.45 -1.12 0.87
C GLU A 65 -5.47 0.09 0.90
N SER A 66 -5.07 0.55 2.09
CA SER A 66 -4.18 1.71 2.26
C SER A 66 -2.77 1.52 1.71
N ILE A 67 -2.35 0.32 1.30
CA ILE A 67 -1.08 0.13 0.59
C ILE A 67 -1.12 0.87 -0.77
N SER A 68 -2.31 1.01 -1.37
CA SER A 68 -2.53 1.75 -2.62
C SER A 68 -2.03 3.19 -2.61
N LYS A 69 -1.92 3.81 -1.42
CA LYS A 69 -1.41 5.17 -1.22
C LYS A 69 0.01 5.35 -1.78
N VAL A 70 0.83 4.30 -1.70
CA VAL A 70 2.20 4.30 -2.24
C VAL A 70 2.18 4.40 -3.77
N CYS A 71 1.33 3.62 -4.44
CA CYS A 71 1.22 3.63 -5.91
C CYS A 71 0.73 4.99 -6.41
N THR A 72 -0.29 5.56 -5.77
CA THR A 72 -0.83 6.88 -6.14
C THR A 72 0.19 8.00 -5.85
N LEU A 73 0.95 7.91 -4.76
CA LEU A 73 2.05 8.85 -4.49
C LEU A 73 3.14 8.76 -5.56
N ALA A 74 3.54 7.56 -5.96
CA ALA A 74 4.51 7.37 -7.04
C ALA A 74 4.02 8.05 -8.33
N LEU A 75 2.75 7.85 -8.70
CA LEU A 75 2.17 8.52 -9.87
C LEU A 75 2.17 10.05 -9.75
N ALA A 76 1.80 10.59 -8.58
CA ALA A 76 1.78 12.03 -8.36
C ALA A 76 3.18 12.63 -8.48
N LEU A 77 4.21 11.94 -7.99
CA LEU A 77 5.60 12.37 -8.11
C LEU A 77 6.06 12.42 -9.57
N GLU A 78 5.67 11.44 -10.40
CA GLU A 78 5.93 11.47 -11.85
C GLU A 78 5.18 12.61 -12.55
N ASP A 79 3.95 12.89 -12.12
CA ASP A 79 3.07 13.88 -12.77
C ASP A 79 3.44 15.33 -12.48
N VAL A 80 3.75 15.65 -11.22
CA VAL A 80 3.91 17.04 -10.76
C VAL A 80 5.25 17.31 -10.08
N GLY A 81 6.09 16.27 -9.89
CA GLY A 81 7.38 16.37 -9.24
C GLY A 81 7.31 16.47 -7.71
N PRO A 82 8.45 16.26 -7.03
CA PRO A 82 8.53 16.19 -5.57
C PRO A 82 8.16 17.50 -4.87
N GLN A 83 8.55 18.65 -5.45
CA GLN A 83 8.27 19.94 -4.84
C GLN A 83 6.76 20.21 -4.75
N ALA A 84 6.01 19.94 -5.82
CA ALA A 84 4.57 20.14 -5.83
C ALA A 84 3.86 19.20 -4.85
N VAL A 85 4.29 17.94 -4.74
CA VAL A 85 3.76 17.01 -3.74
C VAL A 85 4.03 17.52 -2.32
N GLN A 86 5.24 17.99 -2.02
CA GLN A 86 5.58 18.53 -0.70
C GLN A 86 4.77 19.82 -0.37
N ASP A 87 4.62 20.70 -1.34
CA ASP A 87 3.91 21.97 -1.15
C ASP A 87 2.41 21.75 -0.93
N LYS A 88 1.79 20.92 -1.78
CA LYS A 88 0.34 20.68 -1.81
C LYS A 88 -0.13 19.65 -0.79
N ILE A 89 0.69 18.64 -0.49
CA ILE A 89 0.33 17.52 0.39
C ILE A 89 1.18 17.59 1.67
N GLY A 90 2.50 17.48 1.53
CA GLY A 90 3.47 17.45 2.63
C GLY A 90 4.36 16.21 2.62
N ALA A 91 5.32 16.17 3.54
CA ALA A 91 6.28 15.08 3.72
C ALA A 91 6.53 14.73 5.20
N ASP A 92 5.65 15.17 6.10
CA ASP A 92 5.85 15.09 7.55
C ASP A 92 4.83 14.14 8.21
N PRO A 93 5.21 13.40 9.26
CA PRO A 93 4.26 12.62 10.03
C PRO A 93 3.29 13.53 10.79
N THR A 94 2.03 13.10 10.93
CA THR A 94 1.02 13.84 11.70
C THR A 94 1.12 13.64 13.21
N GLY A 95 1.81 12.58 13.67
CA GLY A 95 1.83 12.18 15.09
C GLY A 95 0.49 11.70 15.66
N LEU A 96 -0.52 11.52 14.80
CA LEU A 96 -1.91 11.22 15.17
C LEU A 96 -2.46 10.04 14.34
N PRO A 97 -3.62 9.45 14.73
CA PRO A 97 -4.24 8.37 13.95
C PRO A 97 -4.41 8.70 12.46
N PHE A 98 -4.39 7.67 11.62
CA PHE A 98 -4.38 7.78 10.15
C PHE A 98 -5.60 8.53 9.55
N ASN A 99 -6.69 8.66 10.32
CA ASN A 99 -7.94 9.33 9.95
C ASN A 99 -8.22 10.59 10.79
N SER A 100 -7.22 11.13 11.49
CA SER A 100 -7.40 12.25 12.42
C SER A 100 -7.76 13.56 11.71
N VAL A 101 -8.96 14.08 11.97
CA VAL A 101 -9.36 15.43 11.54
C VAL A 101 -8.71 16.53 12.39
N ILE A 102 -8.30 16.21 13.63
CA ILE A 102 -7.57 17.12 14.51
C ILE A 102 -6.22 17.48 13.87
N ALA A 103 -5.56 16.53 13.22
CA ALA A 103 -4.33 16.80 12.48
C ALA A 103 -4.54 17.88 11.41
N LEU A 104 -5.65 17.83 10.68
CA LEU A 104 -5.97 18.87 9.71
C LEU A 104 -6.19 20.22 10.38
N GLU A 105 -7.00 20.28 11.44
CA GLU A 105 -7.32 21.53 12.12
C GLU A 105 -6.08 22.22 12.71
N LEU A 106 -5.19 21.45 13.34
CA LEU A 106 -3.91 21.95 13.90
C LEU A 106 -2.96 22.51 12.84
N HIS A 107 -3.10 22.08 11.58
CA HIS A 107 -2.24 22.46 10.46
C HIS A 107 -2.98 23.26 9.39
N GLY A 108 -4.09 23.93 9.74
CA GLY A 108 -4.81 24.84 8.85
C GLY A 108 -5.38 24.16 7.60
N GLY A 109 -5.76 22.89 7.73
CA GLY A 109 -6.30 22.06 6.65
C GLY A 109 -5.25 21.33 5.80
N LYS A 110 -3.95 21.52 6.03
CA LYS A 110 -2.90 20.79 5.30
C LYS A 110 -2.79 19.34 5.82
N PRO A 111 -2.80 18.32 4.94
CA PRO A 111 -2.81 16.91 5.37
C PRO A 111 -1.46 16.36 5.87
N LEU A 112 -0.36 17.08 5.63
CA LEU A 112 1.03 16.78 6.01
C LEU A 112 1.68 15.53 5.39
N SER A 113 0.94 14.44 5.20
CA SER A 113 1.49 13.20 4.66
C SER A 113 0.58 12.59 3.60
N PRO A 114 1.12 12.13 2.45
CA PRO A 114 0.34 11.39 1.46
C PRO A 114 -0.16 10.03 1.97
N LEU A 115 0.33 9.55 3.12
CA LEU A 115 0.06 8.20 3.62
C LEU A 115 -1.05 8.14 4.70
N VAL A 116 -1.50 9.29 5.21
CA VAL A 116 -2.76 9.39 5.98
C VAL A 116 -3.96 9.58 5.04
N ASN A 117 -5.17 9.30 5.51
CA ASN A 117 -6.36 9.30 4.63
C ASN A 117 -6.59 10.65 3.95
N ALA A 118 -6.46 11.75 4.70
CA ALA A 118 -6.63 13.09 4.14
C ALA A 118 -5.64 13.39 3.01
N GLY A 119 -4.36 13.07 3.22
CA GLY A 119 -3.33 13.30 2.21
C GLY A 119 -3.39 12.33 1.04
N ALA A 120 -3.83 11.09 1.26
CA ALA A 120 -4.07 10.13 0.19
C ALA A 120 -5.19 10.60 -0.75
N ILE A 121 -6.30 11.09 -0.20
CA ILE A 121 -7.40 11.67 -0.99
C ILE A 121 -6.92 12.89 -1.77
N ALA A 122 -6.17 13.78 -1.11
CA ALA A 122 -5.58 14.96 -1.76
C ALA A 122 -4.57 14.57 -2.87
N THR A 123 -3.77 13.53 -2.66
CA THR A 123 -2.81 13.00 -3.65
C THR A 123 -3.55 12.40 -4.84
N THR A 124 -4.61 11.63 -4.61
CA THR A 124 -5.49 11.13 -5.68
C THR A 124 -6.05 12.28 -6.53
N SER A 125 -6.39 13.41 -5.91
CA SER A 125 -6.88 14.60 -6.62
C SER A 125 -5.80 15.33 -7.43
N LEU A 126 -4.52 15.15 -7.07
CA LEU A 126 -3.37 15.79 -7.70
C LEU A 126 -2.94 15.11 -9.02
N ILE A 127 -3.41 13.89 -9.28
CA ILE A 127 -3.11 13.14 -10.50
C ILE A 127 -3.60 13.92 -11.74
N ASN A 128 -2.75 14.00 -12.77
CA ASN A 128 -3.09 14.65 -14.05
C ASN A 128 -4.17 13.82 -14.77
N ALA A 129 -5.40 14.31 -14.85
CA ALA A 129 -6.49 13.63 -15.53
C ALA A 129 -7.57 14.62 -15.96
N GLU A 130 -8.10 14.41 -17.17
CA GLU A 130 -9.18 15.19 -17.79
C GLU A 130 -10.55 14.84 -17.19
N ASN A 131 -10.71 13.62 -16.67
CA ASN A 131 -11.96 13.14 -16.09
C ASN A 131 -11.72 12.04 -15.05
N VAL A 132 -12.79 11.62 -14.36
CA VAL A 132 -12.76 10.64 -13.27
C VAL A 132 -12.30 9.26 -13.75
N GLU A 133 -12.74 8.81 -14.93
CA GLU A 133 -12.37 7.52 -15.48
C GLU A 133 -10.88 7.47 -15.83
N GLN A 134 -10.35 8.51 -16.47
CA GLN A 134 -8.94 8.59 -16.78
C GLN A 134 -8.09 8.58 -15.50
N ARG A 135 -8.52 9.30 -14.44
CA ARG A 135 -7.83 9.29 -13.15
C ARG A 135 -7.76 7.87 -12.56
N TRP A 136 -8.89 7.16 -12.57
CA TRP A 136 -8.97 5.77 -12.14
C TRP A 136 -8.05 4.86 -12.96
N GLN A 137 -8.13 4.92 -14.29
CA GLN A 137 -7.33 4.08 -15.18
C GLN A 137 -5.82 4.29 -14.99
N ARG A 138 -5.38 5.54 -14.80
CA ARG A 138 -3.96 5.83 -14.56
C ARG A 138 -3.48 5.26 -13.22
N ILE A 139 -4.31 5.34 -12.17
CA ILE A 139 -3.99 4.76 -10.86
C ILE A 139 -3.93 3.23 -10.94
N LEU A 140 -4.90 2.59 -11.60
CA LEU A 140 -4.87 1.14 -11.81
C LEU A 140 -3.65 0.71 -12.64
N HIS A 141 -3.32 1.45 -13.69
CA HIS A 141 -2.18 1.15 -14.55
C HIS A 141 -0.85 1.17 -13.78
N ILE A 142 -0.60 2.20 -12.95
CA ILE A 142 0.64 2.23 -12.15
C ILE A 142 0.67 1.12 -11.09
N GLN A 143 -0.48 0.72 -10.52
CA GLN A 143 -0.53 -0.43 -9.62
C GLN A 143 -0.11 -1.71 -10.35
N GLN A 144 -0.59 -1.91 -11.58
CA GLN A 144 -0.20 -3.04 -12.43
C GLN A 144 1.28 -3.01 -12.80
N GLN A 145 1.83 -1.83 -13.12
CA GLN A 145 3.25 -1.68 -13.44
C GLN A 145 4.16 -1.97 -12.23
N LEU A 146 3.75 -1.57 -11.03
CA LEU A 146 4.55 -1.73 -9.81
C LEU A 146 4.42 -3.12 -9.17
N ALA A 147 3.25 -3.75 -9.26
CA ALA A 147 2.93 -4.97 -8.50
C ALA A 147 2.48 -6.17 -9.36
N GLY A 148 2.29 -6.00 -10.67
CA GLY A 148 1.97 -7.06 -11.61
C GLY A 148 0.65 -6.84 -12.37
N GLU A 149 0.62 -7.28 -13.63
CA GLU A 149 -0.52 -7.07 -14.56
C GLU A 149 -1.87 -7.63 -14.06
N GLN A 150 -1.82 -8.60 -13.15
CA GLN A 150 -3.00 -9.28 -12.61
C GLN A 150 -3.70 -8.48 -11.50
N VAL A 151 -3.21 -7.28 -11.16
CA VAL A 151 -3.88 -6.37 -10.24
C VAL A 151 -5.13 -5.81 -10.92
N ALA A 152 -6.28 -5.93 -10.25
CA ALA A 152 -7.58 -5.52 -10.76
C ALA A 152 -8.51 -5.10 -9.63
N LEU A 153 -9.54 -4.33 -9.97
CA LEU A 153 -10.70 -4.12 -9.12
C LEU A 153 -11.59 -5.36 -9.16
N SER A 154 -12.00 -5.84 -7.99
CA SER A 154 -12.88 -7.00 -7.79
C SER A 154 -14.31 -6.59 -7.50
#